data_AF-A0A9P6CH86-F1
#
_entry.id   AF-A0A9P6CH86-F1
#
_cell.length_a   1.000
_cell.length_b   1.000
_cell.length_c   1.000
_cell.angle_alpha   90.00
_cell.angle_beta   90.00
_cell.angle_gamma   90.00
#
_symmetry.space_group_name_H-M   'P 1'
#
loop_
_entity.id
_entity.type
_entity.pdbx_description
1 polymer ?
#
loop_
_entity_poly.entity_id
_entity_poly.type
_entity_poly.pdbx_seq_one_letter_code
_entity_poly.pdbx_strand_id
1 'polypeptide(L)'
;MLLALCAYSGRLSPSLDSTTSGILGGTGEAGKVAADLWYEQSRTAVSADMKKGSSVETVQTLLLLSLRDHGRGFESQAWLLVGLAVRMAQDLDLNEDDSNANRPDLLPEDRQTRRNIWGVSSMLDLFLSLQLGRPPAIMDALRPTGPSHSNNWQSNAIPSSLIPELTPTIQSQTLFAHTVALCHIMARINFHFYLGFSPVEAQPQTEKLLELKAELDMWQHALPHKYRISIGHQPEREVLEVNMLYHVAIILLYRPL
;
A
#
# COMPACT_ATOMS: atom_id res chain seq x y z
N MET A 1 3.01 -0.33 18.96
CA MET A 1 3.83 0.44 17.99
C MET A 1 5.34 0.34 18.23
N LEU A 2 5.90 0.85 19.34
CA LEU A 2 7.37 0.88 19.56
C LEU A 2 8.03 -0.50 19.44
N LEU A 3 7.41 -1.55 20.00
CA LEU A 3 7.91 -2.92 19.90
C LEU A 3 7.93 -3.44 18.45
N ALA A 4 6.92 -3.13 17.63
CA ALA A 4 6.90 -3.49 16.22
C ALA A 4 7.98 -2.74 15.43
N LEU A 5 8.23 -1.47 15.77
CA LEU A 5 9.31 -0.70 15.17
C LEU A 5 10.67 -1.32 15.48
N CYS A 6 10.94 -1.67 16.75
CA CYS A 6 12.18 -2.34 17.16
C CYS A 6 12.33 -3.73 16.52
N ALA A 7 11.23 -4.49 16.40
CA ALA A 7 11.22 -5.79 15.74
C ALA A 7 11.55 -5.69 14.25
N TYR A 8 11.09 -4.63 13.57
CA TYR A 8 11.39 -4.37 12.16
C TYR A 8 12.82 -3.80 11.98
N SER A 9 13.22 -2.84 12.81
CA SER A 9 14.53 -2.17 12.71
C SER A 9 15.70 -3.09 13.03
N GLY A 10 15.52 -4.06 13.94
CA GLY A 10 16.54 -5.06 14.28
C GLY A 10 17.02 -5.88 13.08
N ARG A 11 16.24 -5.94 11.99
CA ARG A 11 16.62 -6.57 10.71
C ARG A 11 17.45 -5.66 9.82
N LEU A 12 17.12 -4.37 9.78
CA LEU A 12 17.77 -3.39 8.90
C LEU A 12 19.09 -2.87 9.47
N SER A 13 19.33 -3.09 10.77
CA SER A 13 20.62 -2.81 11.37
C SER A 13 21.70 -3.64 10.67
N PRO A 14 22.71 -3.02 10.04
CA PRO A 14 23.83 -3.76 9.49
C PRO A 14 24.47 -4.53 10.64
N SER A 15 24.67 -5.85 10.48
CA SER A 15 25.59 -6.57 11.34
C SER A 15 26.93 -5.88 11.18
N LEU A 16 27.47 -5.30 12.25
CA LEU A 16 28.85 -4.82 12.26
C LEU A 16 29.71 -6.01 11.80
N ASP A 17 30.25 -5.89 10.58
CA ASP A 17 31.06 -6.93 10.00
C ASP A 17 32.21 -7.26 10.95
N SER A 18 32.41 -8.56 11.07
CA SER A 18 33.29 -9.30 11.96
C SER A 18 34.79 -9.07 11.74
N THR A 19 35.23 -7.83 11.45
CA THR A 19 36.64 -7.50 11.21
C THR A 19 37.37 -6.87 12.38
N THR A 20 36.72 -6.64 13.52
CA THR A 20 37.44 -6.37 14.77
C THR A 20 36.84 -7.16 15.92
N SER A 21 37.68 -8.02 16.51
CA SER A 21 37.48 -8.83 17.73
C SER A 21 36.84 -10.22 17.55
N GLY A 22 37.68 -11.18 17.17
CA GLY A 22 37.52 -12.54 17.67
C GLY A 22 37.53 -12.51 19.20
N ILE A 23 36.38 -12.77 19.81
CA ILE A 23 36.14 -13.34 21.16
C ILE A 23 34.62 -13.31 21.52
N LEU A 24 33.76 -12.61 20.79
CA LEU A 24 32.30 -12.66 21.03
C LEU A 24 31.48 -12.80 19.74
N GLY A 25 31.27 -14.04 19.29
CA GLY A 25 30.34 -14.38 18.19
C GLY A 25 28.84 -14.18 18.51
N GLY A 26 28.48 -13.36 19.50
CA GLY A 26 27.12 -13.29 20.07
C GLY A 26 26.29 -12.05 19.73
N THR A 27 26.85 -11.02 19.07
CA THR A 27 26.16 -9.73 18.89
C THR A 27 25.06 -9.78 17.82
N GLY A 28 25.30 -10.48 16.70
CA GLY A 28 24.32 -10.64 15.63
C GLY A 28 23.17 -11.60 15.96
N GLU A 29 23.42 -12.63 16.77
CA GLU A 29 22.37 -13.57 17.21
C GLU A 29 21.51 -12.98 18.32
N ALA A 30 22.11 -12.28 19.30
CA ALA A 30 21.37 -11.60 20.35
C ALA A 30 20.40 -10.54 19.80
N GLY A 31 20.81 -9.79 18.76
CA GLY A 31 19.94 -8.83 18.09
C GLY A 31 18.72 -9.48 17.41
N LYS A 32 18.91 -10.64 16.78
CA LYS A 32 17.81 -11.41 16.17
C LYS A 32 16.85 -11.97 17.22
N VAL A 33 17.38 -12.50 18.32
CA VAL A 33 16.56 -13.02 19.43
C VAL A 33 15.74 -11.90 20.07
N ALA A 34 16.33 -10.71 20.27
CA ALA A 34 15.61 -9.54 20.79
C ALA A 34 14.50 -9.08 19.83
N ALA A 35 14.79 -9.03 18.52
CA ALA A 35 13.78 -8.69 17.50
C ALA A 35 12.61 -9.67 17.46
N ASP A 36 12.88 -10.97 17.65
CA ASP A 36 11.84 -12.00 17.72
C ASP A 36 11.01 -11.87 19.00
N LEU A 37 11.63 -11.56 20.14
CA LEU A 37 10.91 -11.29 21.39
C LEU A 37 9.99 -10.07 21.27
N TRP A 38 10.50 -8.95 20.74
CA TRP A 38 9.70 -7.74 20.55
C TRP A 38 8.54 -7.95 19.58
N TYR A 39 8.73 -8.79 18.56
CA TYR A 39 7.66 -9.18 17.66
C TYR A 39 6.53 -9.92 18.40
N GLU A 40 6.85 -10.95 19.19
CA GLU A 40 5.82 -11.70 19.93
C GLU A 40 5.11 -10.84 20.99
N GLN A 41 5.85 -9.97 21.68
CA GLN A 41 5.26 -9.00 22.61
C GLN A 41 4.33 -8.04 21.88
N SER A 42 4.74 -7.52 20.71
CA SER A 42 3.91 -6.63 19.91
C SER A 42 2.66 -7.31 19.38
N ARG A 43 2.71 -8.59 19.01
CA ARG A 43 1.54 -9.38 18.61
C ARG A 43 0.55 -9.58 19.75
N THR A 44 1.07 -9.84 20.94
CA THR A 44 0.23 -10.00 22.13
C THR A 44 -0.46 -8.68 22.47
N ALA A 45 0.28 -7.57 22.45
CA ALA A 45 -0.25 -6.24 22.71
C ALA A 45 -1.30 -5.82 21.67
N VAL A 46 -1.01 -5.99 20.38
CA VAL A 46 -1.95 -5.60 19.31
C VAL A 46 -3.25 -6.40 19.39
N SER A 47 -3.19 -7.70 19.73
CA SER A 47 -4.39 -8.52 19.93
C SER A 47 -5.24 -8.04 21.10
N ALA A 48 -4.63 -7.52 22.16
CA ALA A 48 -5.36 -6.92 23.27
C ALA A 48 -5.98 -5.56 22.89
N ASP A 49 -5.25 -4.73 22.13
CA ASP A 49 -5.73 -3.41 21.71
C ASP A 49 -6.86 -3.50 20.68
N MET A 50 -6.83 -4.48 19.78
CA MET A 50 -7.93 -4.72 18.82
C MET A 50 -9.29 -4.96 19.51
N LYS A 51 -9.31 -5.45 20.76
CA LYS A 51 -10.55 -5.65 21.52
C LYS A 51 -11.16 -4.33 22.02
N LYS A 52 -10.38 -3.24 22.04
CA LYS A 52 -10.81 -1.93 22.52
C LYS A 52 -11.41 -1.05 21.41
N GLY A 53 -11.24 -1.45 20.16
CA GLY A 53 -11.67 -0.69 18.97
C GLY A 53 -10.50 -0.34 18.06
N SER A 54 -10.80 0.29 16.92
CA SER A 54 -9.77 0.72 15.99
C SER A 54 -9.02 1.95 16.49
N SER A 55 -7.70 1.96 16.28
CA SER A 55 -6.83 3.10 16.58
C SER A 55 -5.72 3.21 15.53
N VAL A 56 -5.21 4.43 15.34
CA VAL A 56 -4.15 4.74 14.39
C VAL A 56 -2.89 3.94 14.73
N GLU A 57 -2.57 3.82 16.02
CA GLU A 57 -1.42 3.09 16.54
C GLU A 57 -1.55 1.59 16.27
N THR A 58 -2.76 1.03 16.36
CA THR A 58 -3.02 -0.38 16.00
C THR A 58 -2.78 -0.60 14.52
N VAL A 59 -3.28 0.28 13.64
CA VAL A 59 -3.04 0.20 12.18
C VAL A 59 -1.54 0.23 11.88
N GLN A 60 -0.81 1.21 12.40
CA GLN A 60 0.65 1.31 12.22
C GLN A 60 1.38 0.07 12.74
N THR A 61 0.96 -0.47 13.88
CA THR A 61 1.54 -1.69 14.45
C THR A 61 1.33 -2.88 13.53
N LEU A 62 0.12 -3.06 12.98
CA LEU A 62 -0.18 -4.15 12.04
C LEU A 62 0.65 -4.04 10.75
N LEU A 63 0.82 -2.83 10.20
CA LEU A 63 1.65 -2.60 9.00
C LEU A 63 3.13 -2.92 9.26
N LEU A 64 3.66 -2.59 10.44
CA LEU A 64 5.04 -2.92 10.80
C LEU A 64 5.24 -4.43 10.99
N LEU A 65 4.27 -5.10 11.63
CA LEU A 65 4.29 -6.56 11.78
C LEU A 65 4.21 -7.27 10.42
N SER A 66 3.37 -6.78 9.50
CA SER A 66 3.24 -7.36 8.17
C SER A 66 4.52 -7.22 7.35
N LEU A 67 5.19 -6.07 7.41
CA LEU A 67 6.50 -5.85 6.77
C LEU A 67 7.56 -6.82 7.30
N ARG A 68 7.57 -7.08 8.62
CA ARG A 68 8.48 -8.08 9.21
C ARG A 68 8.18 -9.48 8.70
N ASP A 69 6.91 -9.88 8.67
CA ASP A 69 6.49 -11.21 8.25
C ASP A 69 6.78 -11.46 6.78
N HIS A 70 6.49 -10.48 5.92
CA HIS A 70 6.85 -10.51 4.52
C HIS A 70 8.36 -10.69 4.34
N GLY A 71 9.16 -9.92 5.08
CA GLY A 71 10.61 -10.06 5.04
C GLY A 71 11.13 -11.44 5.47
N ARG A 72 10.40 -12.19 6.31
CA ARG A 72 10.76 -13.56 6.72
C ARG A 72 10.22 -14.64 5.78
N GLY A 73 9.55 -14.25 4.70
CA GLY A 73 8.91 -15.17 3.75
C GLY A 73 7.52 -15.63 4.17
N PHE A 74 6.93 -15.07 5.24
CA PHE A 74 5.57 -15.37 5.67
C PHE A 74 4.55 -14.48 4.93
N GLU A 75 4.57 -14.55 3.60
CA GLU A 75 3.85 -13.63 2.71
C GLU A 75 2.32 -13.68 2.90
N SER A 76 1.77 -14.89 3.07
CA SER A 76 0.33 -15.05 3.37
C SER A 76 -0.06 -14.44 4.72
N GLN A 77 0.81 -14.53 5.72
CA GLN A 77 0.56 -13.92 7.04
C GLN A 77 0.65 -12.39 6.95
N ALA A 78 1.64 -11.87 6.23
CA ALA A 78 1.78 -10.45 5.97
C ALA A 78 0.53 -9.89 5.27
N TRP A 79 0.03 -10.59 4.25
CA TRP A 79 -1.18 -10.20 3.52
C TRP A 79 -2.41 -10.12 4.43
N LEU A 80 -2.61 -11.09 5.33
CA LEU A 80 -3.70 -11.05 6.31
C LEU A 80 -3.59 -9.87 7.27
N LEU A 81 -2.38 -9.58 7.77
CA LEU A 81 -2.14 -8.44 8.66
C LEU A 81 -2.41 -7.10 7.95
N VAL A 82 -2.01 -6.97 6.69
CA VAL A 82 -2.32 -5.77 5.89
C VAL A 82 -3.81 -5.64 5.64
N GLY A 83 -4.51 -6.72 5.26
CA GLY A 83 -5.97 -6.69 5.08
C GLY A 83 -6.69 -6.24 6.35
N LEU A 84 -6.26 -6.73 7.52
CA LEU A 84 -6.78 -6.27 8.81
C LEU A 84 -6.49 -4.79 9.06
N ALA A 85 -5.27 -4.32 8.78
CA ALA A 85 -4.89 -2.92 8.90
C ALA A 85 -5.75 -2.02 8.00
N VAL A 86 -6.03 -2.44 6.76
CA VAL A 86 -6.93 -1.73 5.83
C VAL A 86 -8.35 -1.63 6.41
N ARG A 87 -8.90 -2.72 6.95
CA ARG A 87 -10.24 -2.69 7.56
C ARG A 87 -10.32 -1.76 8.78
N MET A 88 -9.31 -1.76 9.63
CA MET A 88 -9.25 -0.85 10.78
C MET A 88 -9.01 0.61 10.34
N ALA A 89 -8.27 0.83 9.26
CA ALA A 89 -8.10 2.16 8.68
C ALA A 89 -9.42 2.70 8.08
N GLN A 90 -10.21 1.82 7.46
CA GLN A 90 -11.56 2.16 6.97
C GLN A 90 -12.52 2.47 8.13
N ASP A 91 -12.50 1.68 9.21
CA ASP A 91 -13.29 1.92 10.42
C ASP A 91 -12.96 3.28 11.10
N LEU A 92 -11.74 3.77 10.88
CA LEU A 92 -11.31 5.09 11.32
C LEU A 92 -11.58 6.21 10.32
N ASP A 93 -12.16 5.93 9.16
CA ASP A 93 -12.30 6.84 8.01
C ASP A 93 -10.96 7.46 7.58
N LEU A 94 -9.88 6.66 7.51
CA LEU A 94 -8.58 7.14 6.99
C LEU A 94 -8.59 7.23 5.45
N ASN A 95 -9.53 6.57 4.80
CA ASN A 95 -9.71 6.53 3.35
C ASN A 95 -10.46 7.74 2.79
N GLU A 96 -11.10 8.52 3.65
CA GLU A 96 -11.87 9.70 3.26
C GLU A 96 -10.97 10.94 3.13
N ASP A 97 -11.39 11.88 2.29
CA ASP A 97 -10.68 13.15 2.11
C ASP A 97 -10.74 13.98 3.40
N ASP A 98 -9.61 14.04 4.11
CA ASP A 98 -9.34 14.91 5.26
C ASP A 98 -9.19 16.39 4.84
N SER A 99 -10.08 16.88 3.98
CA SER A 99 -10.13 18.30 3.65
C SER A 99 -10.47 19.12 4.90
N ASN A 100 -10.00 20.38 4.96
CA ASN A 100 -10.34 21.30 6.04
C ASN A 100 -11.86 21.43 6.25
N ALA A 101 -12.66 21.18 5.21
CA ALA A 101 -14.11 21.25 5.26
C ALA A 101 -14.75 20.06 6.01
N ASN A 102 -14.14 18.87 5.92
CA ASN A 102 -14.70 17.65 6.50
C ASN A 102 -14.28 17.45 7.96
N ARG A 103 -13.06 17.84 8.34
CA ARG A 103 -12.54 17.72 9.72
C ARG A 103 -11.71 18.95 10.11
N PRO A 104 -12.36 20.10 10.40
CA PRO A 104 -11.68 21.35 10.70
C PRO A 104 -10.83 21.29 11.98
N ASP A 105 -11.21 20.43 12.94
CA ASP A 105 -10.56 20.31 14.23
C ASP A 105 -9.24 19.53 14.19
N LEU A 106 -8.94 18.82 13.09
CA LEU A 106 -7.71 18.06 12.98
C LEU A 106 -6.52 18.97 12.66
N LEU A 107 -5.44 18.80 13.42
CA LEU A 107 -4.18 19.45 13.14
C LEU A 107 -3.65 19.03 11.75
N PRO A 108 -2.94 19.92 11.03
CA PRO A 108 -2.39 19.58 9.72
C PRO A 108 -1.45 18.36 9.74
N GLU A 109 -0.69 18.19 10.83
CA GLU A 109 0.23 17.05 11.02
C GLU A 109 -0.50 15.72 11.17
N ASP A 110 -1.60 15.71 11.92
CA ASP A 110 -2.43 14.52 12.10
C ASP A 110 -3.09 14.11 10.79
N ARG A 111 -3.56 15.08 10.00
CA ARG A 111 -4.12 14.82 8.66
C ARG A 111 -3.08 14.23 7.72
N GLN A 112 -1.87 14.77 7.70
CA GLN A 112 -0.79 14.20 6.90
C GLN A 112 -0.45 12.78 7.35
N THR A 113 -0.45 12.52 8.66
CA THR A 113 -0.21 11.19 9.23
C THR A 113 -1.29 10.20 8.80
N ARG A 114 -2.57 10.57 8.90
CA ARG A 114 -3.71 9.74 8.46
C ARG A 114 -3.60 9.41 6.96
N ARG A 115 -3.33 10.40 6.11
CA ARG A 115 -3.11 10.21 4.67
C ARG A 115 -1.94 9.29 4.37
N ASN A 116 -0.82 9.46 5.08
CA ASN A 116 0.36 8.60 4.90
C ASN A 116 0.06 7.15 5.29
N ILE A 117 -0.66 6.93 6.39
CA ILE A 117 -1.05 5.59 6.84
C ILE A 117 -1.97 4.93 5.83
N TRP A 118 -2.96 5.66 5.31
CA TRP A 118 -3.81 5.17 4.23
C TRP A 118 -3.01 4.82 2.98
N GLY A 119 -2.12 5.72 2.53
CA GLY A 119 -1.27 5.48 1.38
C GLY A 119 -0.39 4.24 1.53
N VAL A 120 0.28 4.06 2.68
CA VAL A 120 1.09 2.87 2.96
C VAL A 120 0.24 1.61 3.00
N SER A 121 -0.93 1.66 3.64
CA SER A 121 -1.86 0.53 3.69
C SER A 121 -2.30 0.09 2.30
N SER A 122 -2.64 1.06 1.44
CA SER A 122 -3.08 0.85 0.07
C SER A 122 -1.98 0.23 -0.80
N MET A 123 -0.74 0.73 -0.68
CA MET A 123 0.40 0.20 -1.42
C MET A 123 0.73 -1.24 -1.00
N LEU A 124 0.80 -1.52 0.30
CA LEU A 124 1.12 -2.87 0.80
C LEU A 124 0.03 -3.87 0.46
N ASP A 125 -1.23 -3.47 0.52
CA ASP A 125 -2.37 -4.31 0.15
C ASP A 125 -2.29 -4.69 -1.33
N LEU A 126 -1.99 -3.72 -2.20
CA LEU A 126 -1.78 -3.96 -3.62
C LEU A 126 -0.60 -4.91 -3.88
N PHE A 127 0.59 -4.62 -3.34
CA PHE A 127 1.80 -5.38 -3.67
C PHE A 127 1.70 -6.84 -3.24
N LEU A 128 1.24 -7.08 -2.01
CA LEU A 128 1.06 -8.45 -1.52
C LEU A 128 -0.06 -9.18 -2.28
N SER A 129 -1.11 -8.46 -2.67
CA SER A 129 -2.21 -9.04 -3.46
C SER A 129 -1.76 -9.41 -4.87
N LEU A 130 -0.99 -8.55 -5.55
CA LEU A 130 -0.38 -8.86 -6.84
C LEU A 130 0.55 -10.07 -6.75
N GLN A 131 1.41 -10.10 -5.73
CA GLN A 131 2.37 -11.19 -5.52
C GLN A 131 1.68 -12.54 -5.28
N LEU A 132 0.56 -12.55 -4.55
CA LEU A 132 -0.18 -13.75 -4.20
C LEU A 132 -1.29 -14.10 -5.20
N GLY A 133 -1.50 -13.29 -6.25
CA GLY A 133 -2.62 -13.45 -7.19
C GLY A 133 -3.99 -13.30 -6.54
N ARG A 134 -4.10 -12.44 -5.51
CA ARG A 134 -5.33 -12.20 -4.74
C ARG A 134 -5.91 -10.82 -5.04
N PRO A 135 -7.21 -10.59 -4.79
CA PRO A 135 -7.80 -9.26 -4.85
C PRO A 135 -7.35 -8.40 -3.64
N PRO A 136 -6.88 -7.16 -3.86
CA PRO A 136 -6.66 -6.18 -2.79
C PRO A 136 -7.95 -5.91 -2.00
N ALA A 137 -7.84 -5.79 -0.67
CA ALA A 137 -8.96 -5.44 0.20
C ALA A 137 -9.51 -4.04 -0.07
N ILE A 138 -8.66 -3.10 -0.49
CA ILE A 138 -9.07 -1.75 -0.88
C ILE A 138 -10.04 -1.73 -2.08
N MET A 139 -10.02 -2.80 -2.89
CA MET A 139 -10.90 -2.96 -4.06
C MET A 139 -12.24 -3.64 -3.74
N ASP A 140 -12.52 -3.92 -2.46
CA ASP A 140 -13.76 -4.60 -2.08
C ASP A 140 -15.02 -3.80 -2.46
N ALA A 141 -14.95 -2.46 -2.46
CA ALA A 141 -16.04 -1.60 -2.91
C ALA A 141 -16.35 -1.72 -4.42
N LEU A 142 -15.40 -2.19 -5.22
CA LEU A 142 -15.62 -2.44 -6.65
C LEU A 142 -16.23 -3.82 -6.93
N ARG A 143 -16.22 -4.74 -5.94
CA ARG A 143 -16.75 -6.09 -6.13
C ARG A 143 -18.27 -6.03 -6.34
N PRO A 144 -18.81 -6.79 -7.32
CA PRO A 144 -20.26 -6.89 -7.51
C PRO A 144 -20.93 -7.45 -6.24
N THR A 145 -21.87 -6.71 -5.67
CA THR A 145 -22.66 -7.17 -4.52
C THR A 145 -23.89 -7.94 -5.02
N GLY A 146 -23.77 -9.28 -5.10
CA GLY A 146 -24.93 -10.17 -5.17
C GLY A 146 -25.02 -11.09 -6.40
N PRO A 147 -25.87 -12.13 -6.33
CA PRO A 147 -26.11 -13.04 -7.44
C PRO A 147 -27.00 -12.37 -8.50
N SER A 148 -26.41 -11.82 -9.56
CA SER A 148 -26.93 -11.67 -10.94
C SER A 148 -28.42 -11.28 -11.21
N HIS A 149 -29.22 -10.81 -10.26
CA HIS A 149 -30.68 -10.71 -10.46
C HIS A 149 -31.33 -9.36 -10.11
N SER A 150 -30.58 -8.30 -9.86
CA SER A 150 -31.16 -6.96 -9.77
C SER A 150 -30.41 -5.98 -10.66
N ASN A 151 -31.04 -5.60 -11.77
CA ASN A 151 -30.56 -4.68 -12.81
C ASN A 151 -30.43 -3.20 -12.35
N ASN A 152 -30.22 -2.95 -11.06
CA ASN A 152 -30.11 -1.61 -10.50
C ASN A 152 -28.64 -1.28 -10.20
N TRP A 153 -27.76 -1.54 -11.17
CA TRP A 153 -26.29 -1.42 -11.08
C TRP A 153 -25.77 0.01 -11.25
N GLN A 154 -26.66 1.00 -11.33
CA GLN A 154 -26.29 2.40 -11.49
C GLN A 154 -25.74 2.95 -10.17
N SER A 155 -24.43 2.78 -9.98
CA SER A 155 -23.54 3.59 -9.13
C SER A 155 -22.55 2.75 -8.29
N ASN A 156 -21.81 1.83 -8.90
CA ASN A 156 -20.46 1.56 -8.40
C ASN A 156 -19.52 2.66 -8.92
N ALA A 157 -19.78 3.91 -8.49
CA ALA A 157 -18.81 4.98 -8.67
C ALA A 157 -17.51 4.51 -8.03
N ILE A 158 -16.38 4.69 -8.72
CA ILE A 158 -15.06 4.42 -8.14
C ILE A 158 -15.02 5.25 -6.84
N PRO A 159 -14.84 4.61 -5.66
CA PRO A 159 -14.72 5.34 -4.41
C PRO A 159 -13.72 6.48 -4.55
N SER A 160 -14.01 7.67 -4.01
CA SER A 160 -13.10 8.82 -4.10
C SER A 160 -11.69 8.45 -3.63
N SER A 161 -11.58 7.57 -2.63
CA SER A 161 -10.32 7.03 -2.09
C SER A 161 -9.46 6.27 -3.12
N LEU A 162 -10.06 5.78 -4.20
CA LEU A 162 -9.42 5.05 -5.30
C LEU A 162 -9.18 5.92 -6.53
N ILE A 163 -9.72 7.14 -6.55
CA ILE A 163 -9.45 8.11 -7.60
C ILE A 163 -8.09 8.76 -7.27
N PRO A 164 -7.09 8.68 -8.17
CA PRO A 164 -5.86 9.41 -7.98
C PRO A 164 -6.14 10.92 -7.93
N GLU A 165 -5.81 11.58 -6.82
CA GLU A 165 -5.90 13.05 -6.72
C GLU A 165 -4.79 13.67 -7.60
N LEU A 166 -5.10 13.85 -8.88
CA LEU A 166 -4.17 14.36 -9.90
C LEU A 166 -4.02 15.89 -9.85
N THR A 167 -4.77 16.58 -8.98
CA THR A 167 -4.69 18.03 -8.79
C THR A 167 -3.60 18.38 -7.76
N PRO A 168 -2.54 19.10 -8.16
CA PRO A 168 -1.42 19.36 -7.26
C PRO A 168 -1.79 20.41 -6.21
N THR A 169 -2.10 19.98 -4.99
CA THR A 169 -1.84 20.84 -3.82
C THR A 169 -0.32 20.92 -3.62
N ILE A 170 0.22 21.96 -3.00
CA ILE A 170 1.68 22.12 -2.78
C ILE A 170 2.29 20.89 -2.03
N GLN A 171 1.47 20.17 -1.26
CA GLN A 171 1.82 18.92 -0.57
C GLN A 171 1.73 17.66 -1.46
N SER A 172 1.06 17.72 -2.62
CA SER A 172 0.82 16.61 -3.57
C SER A 172 1.98 16.35 -4.54
N GLN A 173 3.10 17.08 -4.43
CA GLN A 173 4.28 16.90 -5.30
C GLN A 173 5.35 15.96 -4.72
N THR A 174 5.02 15.21 -3.68
CA THR A 174 5.96 14.23 -3.11
C THR A 174 6.00 12.97 -3.98
N LEU A 175 7.17 12.34 -4.06
CA LEU A 175 7.33 11.06 -4.76
C LEU A 175 6.35 10.00 -4.20
N PHE A 176 6.13 10.00 -2.89
CA PHE A 176 5.18 9.13 -2.21
C PHE A 176 3.75 9.28 -2.73
N ALA A 177 3.26 10.52 -2.89
CA ALA A 177 1.92 10.76 -3.44
C ALA A 177 1.78 10.22 -4.87
N HIS A 178 2.81 10.40 -5.71
CA HIS A 178 2.83 9.82 -7.06
C HIS A 178 2.83 8.29 -7.03
N THR A 179 3.58 7.66 -6.13
CA THR A 179 3.58 6.20 -5.97
C THR A 179 2.21 5.67 -5.56
N VAL A 180 1.55 6.29 -4.59
CA VAL A 180 0.19 5.89 -4.16
C VAL A 180 -0.81 6.05 -5.31
N ALA A 181 -0.76 7.17 -6.04
CA ALA A 181 -1.60 7.40 -7.21
C ALA A 181 -1.41 6.31 -8.29
N LEU A 182 -0.18 5.92 -8.57
CA LEU A 182 0.13 4.84 -9.51
C LEU A 182 -0.40 3.49 -9.01
N CYS A 183 -0.26 3.20 -7.72
CA CYS A 183 -0.80 2.00 -7.11
C CYS A 183 -2.32 1.90 -7.27
N HIS A 184 -3.07 3.00 -7.14
CA HIS A 184 -4.52 2.97 -7.38
C HIS A 184 -4.88 2.60 -8.83
N ILE A 185 -4.14 3.12 -9.82
CA ILE A 185 -4.31 2.75 -11.23
C ILE A 185 -3.99 1.25 -11.42
N MET A 186 -2.87 0.77 -10.89
CA MET A 186 -2.47 -0.64 -10.95
C MET A 186 -3.49 -1.58 -10.30
N ALA A 187 -4.06 -1.18 -9.17
CA ALA A 187 -5.07 -1.96 -8.48
C ALA A 187 -6.34 -2.12 -9.34
N ARG A 188 -6.72 -1.08 -10.10
CA ARG A 188 -7.83 -1.15 -11.07
C ARG A 188 -7.50 -2.03 -12.28
N ILE A 189 -6.26 -1.96 -12.78
CA ILE A 189 -5.77 -2.88 -13.83
C ILE A 189 -5.91 -4.33 -13.33
N ASN A 190 -5.42 -4.62 -12.12
CA ASN A 190 -5.53 -5.95 -11.51
C ASN A 190 -6.98 -6.42 -11.39
N PHE A 191 -7.85 -5.54 -10.90
CA PHE A 191 -9.28 -5.81 -10.74
C PHE A 191 -9.97 -6.19 -12.06
N HIS A 192 -9.75 -5.41 -13.13
CA HIS A 192 -10.46 -5.60 -14.39
C HIS A 192 -9.88 -6.70 -15.28
N PHE A 193 -8.56 -6.92 -15.27
CA PHE A 193 -7.91 -7.82 -16.23
C PHE A 193 -7.42 -9.15 -15.64
N TYR A 194 -7.23 -9.25 -14.33
CA TYR A 194 -6.58 -10.42 -13.72
C TYR A 194 -7.45 -11.18 -12.71
N LEU A 195 -8.40 -10.50 -12.05
CA LEU A 195 -9.20 -11.10 -10.99
C LEU A 195 -10.53 -11.70 -11.47
N GLY A 196 -10.78 -11.70 -12.78
CA GLY A 196 -11.95 -12.35 -13.39
C GLY A 196 -13.29 -11.68 -13.07
N PHE A 197 -13.28 -10.50 -12.45
CA PHE A 197 -14.47 -9.69 -12.21
C PHE A 197 -14.87 -8.93 -13.50
N SER A 198 -15.23 -9.67 -14.54
CA SER A 198 -15.85 -9.10 -15.74
C SER A 198 -17.37 -9.14 -15.55
N PRO A 199 -18.08 -7.99 -15.50
CA PRO A 199 -19.52 -8.01 -15.52
C PRO A 199 -20.04 -8.68 -16.80
N VAL A 200 -21.17 -9.37 -16.71
CA VAL A 200 -21.85 -10.07 -17.82
C VAL A 200 -22.25 -9.09 -18.95
N GLU A 201 -22.34 -7.80 -18.63
CA GLU A 201 -22.61 -6.68 -19.53
C GLU A 201 -21.42 -5.70 -19.60
N ALA A 202 -20.18 -6.19 -19.46
CA ALA A 202 -19.00 -5.32 -19.43
C ALA A 202 -18.90 -4.45 -20.70
N GLN A 203 -18.52 -3.18 -20.49
CA GLN A 203 -17.89 -2.37 -21.54
C GLN A 203 -16.86 -3.23 -22.29
N PRO A 204 -16.68 -3.04 -23.61
CA PRO A 204 -15.62 -3.72 -24.34
C PRO A 204 -14.32 -3.61 -23.55
N GLN A 205 -13.62 -4.72 -23.30
CA GLN A 205 -12.33 -4.70 -22.58
C GLN A 205 -11.36 -3.67 -23.19
N THR A 206 -11.49 -3.41 -24.48
CA THR A 206 -10.83 -2.35 -25.23
C THR A 206 -11.10 -0.93 -24.69
N GLU A 207 -12.34 -0.58 -24.36
CA GLU A 207 -12.67 0.73 -23.80
C GLU A 207 -12.02 0.92 -22.43
N LYS A 208 -12.08 -0.10 -21.58
CA LYS A 208 -11.45 -0.04 -20.25
C LYS A 208 -9.93 0.02 -20.33
N LEU A 209 -9.35 -0.67 -21.30
CA LEU A 209 -7.92 -0.60 -21.60
C LEU A 209 -7.53 0.83 -22.01
N LEU A 210 -8.30 1.47 -22.88
CA LEU A 210 -8.04 2.85 -23.32
C LEU A 210 -8.17 3.86 -22.16
N GLU A 211 -9.17 3.68 -21.30
CA GLU A 211 -9.35 4.51 -20.09
C GLU A 211 -8.12 4.41 -19.16
N LEU A 212 -7.74 3.20 -18.77
CA LEU A 212 -6.60 2.99 -17.87
C LEU A 212 -5.26 3.37 -18.52
N LYS A 213 -5.14 3.25 -19.84
CA LYS A 213 -3.98 3.78 -20.58
C LYS A 213 -3.90 5.30 -20.50
N ALA A 214 -5.02 5.99 -20.71
CA ALA A 214 -5.06 7.44 -20.62
C ALA A 214 -4.67 7.93 -19.22
N GLU A 215 -5.13 7.24 -18.17
CA GLU A 215 -4.75 7.55 -16.80
C GLU A 215 -3.25 7.34 -16.53
N LEU A 216 -2.66 6.24 -17.00
CA LEU A 216 -1.22 6.00 -16.89
C LEU A 216 -0.41 7.08 -17.63
N ASP A 217 -0.86 7.48 -18.81
CA ASP A 217 -0.22 8.57 -19.56
C ASP A 217 -0.31 9.88 -18.80
N MET A 218 -1.49 10.24 -18.30
CA MET A 218 -1.69 11.46 -17.51
C MET A 218 -0.78 11.46 -16.28
N TRP A 219 -0.69 10.33 -15.57
CA TRP A 219 0.21 10.18 -14.43
C TRP A 219 1.68 10.41 -14.82
N GLN A 220 2.14 9.82 -15.92
CA GLN A 220 3.53 9.98 -16.40
C GLN A 220 3.85 11.42 -16.83
N HIS A 221 2.89 12.11 -17.45
CA HIS A 221 3.03 13.53 -17.80
C HIS A 221 3.03 14.44 -16.57
N ALA A 222 2.26 14.10 -15.54
CA ALA A 222 2.21 14.83 -14.28
C ALA A 222 3.46 14.62 -13.40
N LEU A 223 4.23 13.55 -13.61
CA LEU A 223 5.44 13.25 -12.83
C LEU A 223 6.50 14.35 -13.00
N PRO A 224 6.94 15.03 -11.92
CA PRO A 224 7.96 16.08 -11.98
C PRO A 224 9.27 15.63 -12.62
N HIS A 225 9.96 16.53 -13.34
CA HIS A 225 11.23 16.23 -14.02
C HIS A 225 12.31 15.63 -13.09
N LYS A 226 12.36 16.06 -11.83
CA LYS A 226 13.29 15.52 -10.81
C LYS A 226 13.09 14.02 -10.50
N TYR A 227 11.91 13.47 -10.82
CA TYR A 227 11.57 12.06 -10.59
C TYR A 227 11.58 11.24 -11.89
N ARG A 228 12.03 11.82 -13.01
CA ARG A 228 12.17 11.10 -14.29
C ARG A 228 13.58 10.57 -14.46
N ILE A 229 13.72 9.34 -14.95
CA ILE A 229 15.03 8.76 -15.27
C ILE A 229 15.61 9.47 -16.49
N SER A 230 16.85 9.96 -16.36
CA SER A 230 17.61 10.59 -17.43
C SER A 230 18.86 9.76 -17.75
N ILE A 231 19.21 9.67 -19.04
CA ILE A 231 20.39 8.91 -19.49
C ILE A 231 21.65 9.52 -18.88
N GLY A 232 22.50 8.68 -18.30
CA GLY A 232 23.79 9.09 -17.73
C GLY A 232 23.73 9.62 -16.29
N HIS A 233 22.57 9.62 -15.64
CA HIS A 233 22.43 9.92 -14.23
C HIS A 233 22.06 8.67 -13.43
N GLN A 234 22.59 8.52 -12.22
CA GLN A 234 22.17 7.48 -11.28
C GLN A 234 21.05 8.06 -10.40
N PRO A 235 19.77 7.72 -10.64
CA PRO A 235 18.68 8.21 -9.81
C PRO A 235 18.75 7.64 -8.39
N GLU A 236 18.16 8.36 -7.44
CA GLU A 236 17.90 7.81 -6.10
C GLU A 236 17.04 6.55 -6.19
N ARG A 237 17.19 5.67 -5.19
CA ARG A 237 16.52 4.37 -5.17
C ARG A 237 15.00 4.52 -5.31
N GLU A 238 14.37 5.42 -4.56
CA GLU A 238 12.91 5.57 -4.63
C GLU A 238 12.44 6.06 -6.02
N VAL A 239 13.25 6.88 -6.71
CA VAL A 239 12.96 7.35 -8.06
C VAL A 239 13.03 6.21 -9.06
N LEU A 240 14.04 5.34 -8.93
CA LEU A 240 14.13 4.14 -9.76
C LEU A 240 12.91 3.23 -9.52
N GLU A 241 12.52 3.01 -8.27
CA GLU A 241 11.39 2.16 -7.88
C GLU A 241 10.07 2.63 -8.49
N VAL A 242 9.74 3.94 -8.42
CA VAL A 242 8.48 4.43 -8.99
C VAL A 242 8.43 4.28 -10.53
N ASN A 243 9.56 4.50 -11.22
CA ASN A 243 9.62 4.36 -12.67
C ASN A 243 9.56 2.89 -13.09
N MET A 244 10.22 1.99 -12.35
CA MET A 244 10.06 0.55 -12.56
C MET A 244 8.60 0.12 -12.35
N LEU A 245 7.95 0.63 -11.31
CA LEU A 245 6.55 0.33 -11.03
C LEU A 245 5.62 0.79 -12.15
N TYR A 246 5.88 1.96 -12.75
CA TYR A 246 5.14 2.44 -13.93
C TYR A 246 5.26 1.45 -15.10
N HIS A 247 6.46 0.94 -15.37
CA HIS A 247 6.64 -0.05 -16.43
C HIS A 247 5.97 -1.39 -16.10
N VAL A 248 5.92 -1.80 -14.83
CA VAL A 248 5.12 -2.96 -14.40
C VAL A 248 3.64 -2.71 -14.69
N ALA A 249 3.10 -1.52 -14.39
CA ALA A 249 1.72 -1.18 -14.70
C ALA A 249 1.42 -1.26 -16.21
N ILE A 250 2.33 -0.76 -17.06
CA ILE A 250 2.22 -0.86 -18.53
C ILE A 250 2.23 -2.32 -18.99
N ILE A 251 3.12 -3.15 -18.45
CA ILE A 251 3.18 -4.59 -18.76
C ILE A 251 1.86 -5.26 -18.37
N LEU A 252 1.33 -4.96 -17.18
CA LEU A 252 0.05 -5.52 -16.73
C LEU A 252 -1.13 -5.06 -17.61
N LEU A 253 -1.11 -3.82 -18.10
CA LEU A 253 -2.19 -3.31 -18.96
C LEU A 253 -2.22 -3.96 -20.35
N TYR A 254 -1.05 -4.19 -20.95
CA TYR A 254 -0.93 -4.72 -22.33
C TYR A 254 -0.74 -6.22 -22.43
N ARG A 255 -0.62 -6.91 -21.29
CA ARG A 255 -0.60 -8.37 -21.21
C ARG A 255 -1.91 -8.92 -20.61
N PRO A 256 -3.11 -8.58 -21.11
CA PRO A 256 -4.29 -9.31 -20.71
C PRO A 256 -4.26 -10.72 -21.34
N LEU A 257 -4.69 -11.71 -20.56
CA LEU A 257 -4.81 -13.13 -20.95
C LEU A 257 -5.84 -13.34 -22.06
#